data_AF-W4VBI0-F1
#
_entry.id   AF-W4VBI0-F1
#
_cell.length_a   1.000
_cell.length_b   1.000
_cell.length_c   1.000
_cell.angle_alpha   90.00
_cell.angle_beta   90.00
_cell.angle_gamma   90.00
#
_symmetry.space_group_name_H-M   'P 1'
#
loop_
_entity.id
_entity.type
_entity.pdbx_description
1 polymer ?
#
loop_
_entity_poly.entity_id
_entity_poly.type
_entity_poly.pdbx_seq_one_letter_code
_entity_poly.pdbx_strand_id
1 'polypeptide(L)'
;MTKSGCASGTTDGSNNLRDDYYDDFADYLTEVVKHFRDAWGITFRTLEPMNEPNANWWTAGGRQEGCSFSYANQQKIIKEVGEKLRAKGLTGTTVSAADENSIDTGLSGLQSYDTTTLSYMSQLNVHSYHARKEPSSETLQNPKGLEFGNRNPAR
;
A
#
# COMPACT_ATOMS: atom_id res chain seq x y z
N MET A 1 1.49 11.14 13.63
CA MET A 1 2.25 9.88 13.47
C MET A 1 3.51 10.06 12.61
N THR A 2 3.74 11.24 12.00
CA THR A 2 4.90 11.44 11.11
C THR A 2 6.19 11.72 11.87
N LYS A 3 7.34 11.38 11.28
CA LYS A 3 8.68 11.71 11.80
C LYS A 3 8.97 13.20 11.64
N SER A 4 8.58 13.79 10.50
CA SER A 4 8.88 15.19 10.18
C SER A 4 7.87 16.21 10.73
N GLY A 5 6.70 15.77 11.21
CA GLY A 5 5.57 16.66 11.48
C GLY A 5 4.87 17.20 10.22
N CYS A 6 5.31 16.79 9.03
CA CYS A 6 4.74 17.20 7.73
C CYS A 6 4.12 16.00 7.01
N ALA A 7 2.98 16.18 6.34
CA ALA A 7 2.28 15.11 5.62
C ALA A 7 2.88 14.78 4.24
N SER A 8 3.72 15.66 3.68
CA SER A 8 4.29 15.48 2.34
C SER A 8 5.57 14.64 2.30
N GLY A 9 6.15 14.30 3.45
CA GLY A 9 7.38 13.50 3.56
C GLY A 9 8.37 14.03 4.60
N THR A 10 9.56 13.44 4.63
CA THR A 10 10.71 13.95 5.40
C THR A 10 11.56 14.90 4.55
N THR A 11 12.50 15.64 5.15
CA THR A 11 13.39 16.53 4.39
C THR A 11 14.33 15.76 3.44
N ASP A 12 14.68 14.52 3.78
CA ASP A 12 15.60 13.67 3.03
C ASP A 12 14.91 12.63 2.12
N GLY A 13 13.57 12.60 2.09
CA GLY A 13 12.80 11.65 1.29
C GLY A 13 12.74 10.23 1.88
N SER A 14 13.22 10.03 3.10
CA SER A 14 13.11 8.77 3.83
C SER A 14 11.68 8.49 4.33
N ASN A 15 11.51 7.33 4.97
CA ASN A 15 10.23 6.94 5.53
C ASN A 15 9.76 7.92 6.61
N ASN A 16 8.56 8.44 6.42
CA ASN A 16 8.00 9.48 7.26
C ASN A 16 7.03 8.96 8.34
N LEU A 17 6.72 7.66 8.40
CA LEU A 17 5.94 7.07 9.49
C LEU A 17 6.87 6.71 10.65
N ARG A 18 6.56 7.18 11.86
CA ARG A 18 7.34 6.81 13.06
C ARG A 18 7.36 5.29 13.27
N ASP A 19 8.50 4.75 13.67
CA ASP A 19 8.71 3.30 13.74
C ASP A 19 7.81 2.60 14.77
N ASP A 20 7.39 3.36 15.80
CA ASP A 20 6.48 3.00 16.89
C ASP A 20 5.00 3.29 16.59
N TYR A 21 4.61 3.65 15.35
CA TYR A 21 3.23 4.02 14.98
C TYR A 21 2.63 3.15 13.86
N TYR A 22 3.24 2.01 13.52
CA TYR A 22 2.72 1.16 12.46
C TYR A 22 1.38 0.51 12.83
N ASP A 23 1.25 0.04 14.06
CA ASP A 23 0.04 -0.53 14.61
C ASP A 23 -1.05 0.53 14.79
N ASP A 24 -0.70 1.73 15.28
CA ASP A 24 -1.60 2.87 15.39
C ASP A 24 -2.14 3.33 14.03
N PHE A 25 -1.27 3.41 13.02
CA PHE A 25 -1.69 3.82 11.68
C PHE A 25 -2.59 2.77 11.03
N ALA A 26 -2.27 1.48 11.17
CA ALA A 26 -3.13 0.39 10.73
C ALA A 26 -4.48 0.40 11.47
N ASP A 27 -4.47 0.69 12.78
CA ASP A 27 -5.69 0.79 13.57
C ASP A 27 -6.60 1.92 13.06
N TYR A 28 -6.02 3.10 12.81
CA TYR A 28 -6.74 4.24 12.23
C TYR A 28 -7.40 3.89 10.88
N LEU A 29 -6.64 3.33 9.93
CA LEU A 29 -7.16 2.97 8.60
C LEU A 29 -8.32 1.97 8.71
N THR A 30 -8.19 0.98 9.59
CA THR A 30 -9.22 -0.05 9.76
C THR A 30 -10.42 0.42 10.59
N GLU A 31 -10.27 1.40 11.49
CA GLU A 31 -11.40 2.09 12.12
C GLU A 31 -12.25 2.84 11.10
N VAL A 32 -11.61 3.52 10.13
CA VAL A 32 -12.34 4.17 9.04
C VAL A 32 -13.14 3.14 8.24
N VAL A 33 -12.52 2.02 7.83
CA VAL A 33 -13.24 0.93 7.13
C VAL A 33 -14.41 0.40 7.96
N LYS A 34 -14.19 0.17 9.26
CA LYS A 34 -15.23 -0.28 10.20
C LYS A 34 -16.38 0.72 10.28
N HIS A 35 -16.09 2.01 10.35
CA HIS A 35 -17.10 3.06 10.41
C HIS A 35 -18.01 3.03 9.18
N PHE A 36 -17.44 2.95 7.97
CA PHE A 36 -18.24 2.86 6.74
C PHE A 36 -19.13 1.61 6.70
N ARG A 37 -18.63 0.47 7.17
CA ARG A 37 -19.42 -0.77 7.30
C ARG A 37 -20.59 -0.59 8.26
N ASP A 38 -20.30 -0.11 9.48
CA ASP A 38 -21.26 -0.09 10.58
C ASP A 38 -22.29 1.03 10.45
N ALA A 39 -21.86 2.23 10.03
CA ALA A 39 -22.73 3.39 9.94
C ALA A 39 -23.52 3.44 8.62
N TRP A 40 -22.92 2.98 7.52
CA TRP A 40 -23.47 3.16 6.18
C TRP A 40 -23.71 1.87 5.40
N GLY A 41 -23.37 0.71 5.97
CA GLY A 41 -23.51 -0.59 5.28
C GLY A 41 -22.56 -0.76 4.10
N ILE A 42 -21.53 0.09 3.96
CA ILE A 42 -20.57 0.05 2.85
C ILE A 42 -19.43 -0.90 3.22
N THR A 43 -19.28 -1.98 2.46
CA THR A 43 -18.15 -2.90 2.60
C THR A 43 -17.14 -2.64 1.48
N PHE A 44 -15.97 -2.11 1.83
CA PHE A 44 -14.87 -2.01 0.88
C PHE A 44 -14.31 -3.39 0.58
N ARG A 45 -14.05 -3.69 -0.70
CA ARG A 45 -13.41 -4.94 -1.09
C ARG A 45 -11.94 -4.99 -0.63
N THR A 46 -11.22 -3.89 -0.80
CA THR A 46 -9.81 -3.78 -0.38
C THR A 46 -9.52 -2.47 0.35
N LEU A 47 -8.54 -2.49 1.25
CA LEU A 47 -7.88 -1.33 1.86
C LEU A 47 -6.44 -1.30 1.34
N GLU A 48 -5.99 -0.15 0.84
CA GLU A 48 -4.62 0.10 0.38
C GLU A 48 -3.97 1.12 1.33
N PRO A 49 -2.88 0.78 2.04
CA PRO A 49 -2.29 1.66 3.05
C PRO A 49 -1.22 2.64 2.54
N MET A 50 -0.78 2.56 1.28
CA MET A 50 0.38 3.28 0.76
C MET A 50 0.23 3.67 -0.72
N ASN A 51 0.35 4.96 -1.05
CA ASN A 51 0.41 5.40 -2.44
C ASN A 51 1.86 5.61 -2.90
N GLU A 52 2.27 4.95 -3.97
CA GLU A 52 3.59 5.08 -4.63
C GLU A 52 4.79 5.05 -3.65
N PRO A 53 4.91 4.00 -2.81
CA PRO A 53 5.84 4.00 -1.69
C PRO A 53 7.33 4.04 -2.05
N ASN A 54 7.77 3.56 -3.22
CA ASN A 54 9.18 3.68 -3.63
C ASN A 54 9.48 4.93 -4.48
N ALA A 55 8.53 5.85 -4.63
CA ALA A 55 8.80 7.10 -5.31
C ALA A 55 9.85 7.93 -4.57
N ASN A 56 10.74 8.59 -5.32
CA ASN A 56 11.83 9.39 -4.77
C ASN A 56 11.49 10.89 -4.60
N TRP A 57 10.21 11.25 -4.69
CA TRP A 57 9.73 12.64 -4.65
C TRP A 57 8.96 13.03 -3.38
N TRP A 58 8.89 12.14 -2.38
CA TRP A 58 8.19 12.41 -1.12
C TRP A 58 9.02 13.20 -0.13
N THR A 59 9.01 14.53 -0.25
CA THR A 59 9.77 15.42 0.64
C THR A 59 8.91 16.44 1.38
N ALA A 60 9.37 16.88 2.54
CA ALA A 60 8.73 17.92 3.34
C ALA A 60 8.59 19.23 2.54
N GLY A 61 7.40 19.81 2.53
CA GLY A 61 7.08 20.99 1.71
C GLY A 61 6.72 20.68 0.25
N GLY A 62 6.55 19.40 -0.10
CA GLY A 62 6.06 18.94 -1.40
C GLY A 62 4.62 19.40 -1.69
N ARG A 63 4.22 19.25 -2.96
CA ARG A 63 2.90 19.72 -3.46
C ARG A 63 1.73 18.83 -3.09
N GLN A 64 1.98 17.64 -2.57
CA GLN A 64 0.96 16.65 -2.21
C GLN A 64 1.43 15.80 -1.02
N GLU A 65 0.52 15.07 -0.38
CA GLU A 65 0.83 14.15 0.71
C GLU A 65 1.58 12.91 0.19
N GLY A 66 2.43 12.32 1.04
CA GLY A 66 3.16 11.11 0.67
C GLY A 66 4.17 10.66 1.71
N CYS A 67 4.60 9.41 1.58
CA CYS A 67 5.55 8.80 2.50
C CYS A 67 6.30 7.66 1.80
N SER A 68 7.62 7.71 1.84
CA SER A 68 8.45 6.64 1.29
C SER A 68 8.40 5.38 2.15
N PHE A 69 8.25 4.19 1.55
CA PHE A 69 8.38 2.90 2.22
C PHE A 69 9.27 1.97 1.41
N SER A 70 10.36 1.49 2.02
CA SER A 70 11.09 0.33 1.53
C SER A 70 10.22 -0.93 1.53
N TYR A 71 10.56 -1.95 0.75
CA TYR A 71 9.79 -3.22 0.75
C TYR A 71 9.67 -3.86 2.13
N ALA A 72 10.65 -3.70 3.03
CA ALA A 72 10.55 -4.18 4.40
C ALA A 72 9.47 -3.42 5.19
N ASN A 73 9.41 -2.10 5.04
CA ASN A 73 8.42 -1.27 5.71
C ASN A 73 7.02 -1.46 5.11
N GLN A 74 6.91 -1.70 3.79
CA GLN A 74 5.66 -2.08 3.12
C GLN A 74 5.10 -3.38 3.72
N GLN A 75 5.93 -4.43 3.84
CA GLN A 75 5.54 -5.69 4.47
C GLN A 75 5.05 -5.49 5.91
N LYS A 76 5.73 -4.63 6.69
CA LYS A 76 5.32 -4.33 8.07
C LYS A 76 3.91 -3.76 8.10
N ILE A 77 3.62 -2.69 7.34
CA ILE A 77 2.29 -2.07 7.38
C ILE A 77 1.20 -2.96 6.78
N ILE A 78 1.49 -3.77 5.75
CA ILE A 78 0.54 -4.74 5.19
C ILE A 78 0.12 -5.77 6.25
N LYS A 79 1.09 -6.30 7.01
CA LYS A 79 0.83 -7.26 8.10
C LYS A 79 -0.03 -6.64 9.20
N GLU A 80 0.32 -5.43 9.66
CA GLU A 80 -0.44 -4.71 10.69
C GLU A 80 -1.89 -4.44 10.25
N VAL A 81 -2.10 -3.95 9.03
CA VAL A 81 -3.45 -3.71 8.49
C VAL A 81 -4.24 -5.01 8.40
N GLY A 82 -3.64 -6.08 7.86
CA GLY A 82 -4.28 -7.38 7.76
C GLY A 82 -4.70 -7.96 9.12
N GLU A 83 -3.86 -7.80 10.14
CA GLU A 83 -4.17 -8.21 11.51
C GLU A 83 -5.31 -7.39 12.12
N LYS A 84 -5.30 -6.06 11.94
CA LYS A 84 -6.36 -5.18 12.45
C LYS A 84 -7.70 -5.42 11.76
N LEU A 85 -7.71 -5.66 10.44
CA LEU A 85 -8.93 -6.05 9.69
C LEU A 85 -9.54 -7.33 10.30
N ARG A 86 -8.72 -8.36 10.53
CA ARG A 86 -9.16 -9.62 11.15
C ARG A 86 -9.66 -9.41 12.58
N ALA A 87 -8.91 -8.67 13.39
CA ALA A 87 -9.26 -8.41 14.79
C ALA A 87 -10.61 -7.67 14.94
N LYS A 88 -10.95 -6.81 13.97
CA LYS A 88 -12.21 -6.04 13.94
C LYS A 88 -13.36 -6.76 13.23
N GLY A 89 -13.15 -8.01 12.80
CA GLY A 89 -14.15 -8.79 12.07
C GLY A 89 -14.53 -8.18 10.72
N LEU A 90 -13.62 -7.47 10.06
CA LEU A 90 -13.84 -6.84 8.75
C LEU A 90 -13.58 -7.86 7.62
N THR A 91 -14.23 -9.02 7.68
CA THR A 91 -13.95 -10.17 6.79
C THR A 91 -14.32 -9.96 5.33
N GLY A 92 -15.07 -8.91 5.01
CA GLY A 92 -15.39 -8.51 3.63
C GLY A 92 -14.32 -7.63 2.97
N THR A 93 -13.27 -7.24 3.71
CA THR A 93 -12.19 -6.38 3.25
C THR A 93 -10.84 -7.08 3.40
N THR A 94 -10.03 -7.06 2.34
CA THR A 94 -8.64 -7.57 2.32
C THR A 94 -7.64 -6.44 2.05
N VAL A 95 -6.34 -6.73 2.12
CA VAL A 95 -5.33 -5.72 1.75
C VAL A 95 -5.10 -5.73 0.23
N SER A 96 -5.01 -4.54 -0.36
CA SER A 96 -4.32 -4.34 -1.63
C SER A 96 -3.01 -3.58 -1.40
N ALA A 97 -1.98 -3.88 -2.17
CA ALA A 97 -0.67 -3.23 -2.18
C ALA A 97 -0.04 -3.52 -3.56
N ALA A 98 1.10 -3.05 -4.03
CA ALA A 98 2.03 -2.09 -3.45
C ALA A 98 1.76 -0.65 -3.92
N ASP A 99 0.91 -0.46 -4.92
CA ASP A 99 0.52 0.84 -5.49
C ASP A 99 1.71 1.63 -6.05
N GLU A 100 2.68 0.89 -6.61
CA GLU A 100 3.91 1.48 -7.13
C GLU A 100 3.65 2.30 -8.40
N ASN A 101 4.48 3.33 -8.60
CA ASN A 101 4.43 4.25 -9.75
C ASN A 101 4.78 3.60 -11.12
N SER A 102 5.17 2.33 -11.11
CA SER A 102 5.50 1.53 -12.29
C SER A 102 5.22 0.04 -12.07
N ILE A 103 4.95 -0.68 -13.16
CA ILE A 103 4.73 -2.13 -13.16
C ILE A 103 5.97 -2.88 -12.65
N ASP A 104 7.16 -2.48 -13.10
CA ASP A 104 8.42 -3.18 -12.77
C ASP A 104 8.76 -3.06 -11.28
N THR A 105 8.56 -1.89 -10.69
CA THR A 105 8.74 -1.68 -9.25
C THR A 105 7.71 -2.47 -8.44
N GLY A 106 6.46 -2.53 -8.91
CA GLY A 106 5.41 -3.35 -8.31
C GLY A 106 5.73 -4.85 -8.34
N LEU A 107 6.25 -5.36 -9.46
CA LEU A 107 6.66 -6.75 -9.59
C LEU A 107 7.86 -7.08 -8.70
N SER A 108 8.84 -6.18 -8.62
CA SER A 108 10.01 -6.32 -7.73
C SER A 108 9.59 -6.37 -6.25
N GLY A 109 8.60 -5.55 -5.87
CA GLY A 109 8.00 -5.59 -4.53
C GLY A 109 7.30 -6.92 -4.27
N LEU A 110 6.45 -7.37 -5.19
CA LEU A 110 5.74 -8.66 -5.07
C LEU A 110 6.70 -9.84 -4.87
N GLN A 111 7.81 -9.86 -5.60
CA GLN A 111 8.85 -10.89 -5.47
C GLN A 111 9.63 -10.81 -4.15
N SER A 112 9.66 -9.63 -3.51
CA SER A 112 10.35 -9.39 -2.25
C SER A 112 9.51 -9.67 -1.00
N TYR A 113 8.19 -9.80 -1.15
CA TYR A 113 7.28 -10.01 -0.02
C TYR A 113 7.28 -11.44 0.51
N ASP A 114 7.34 -11.59 1.83
CA ASP A 114 7.24 -12.88 2.50
C ASP A 114 5.84 -13.50 2.40
N THR A 115 5.74 -14.80 2.70
CA THR A 115 4.48 -15.55 2.58
C THR A 115 3.40 -15.03 3.52
N THR A 116 3.76 -14.51 4.70
CA THR A 116 2.82 -13.93 5.66
C THR A 116 2.21 -12.64 5.12
N THR A 117 3.04 -11.76 4.56
CA THR A 117 2.58 -10.52 3.91
C THR A 117 1.63 -10.85 2.76
N LEU A 118 2.04 -11.77 1.88
CA LEU A 118 1.23 -12.20 0.75
C LEU A 118 -0.11 -12.82 1.19
N SER A 119 -0.20 -13.46 2.36
CA SER A 119 -1.46 -14.03 2.86
C SER A 119 -2.49 -13.00 3.30
N TYR A 120 -2.08 -11.75 3.56
CA TYR A 120 -2.98 -10.65 3.89
C TYR A 120 -3.48 -9.91 2.64
N MET A 121 -2.83 -10.12 1.50
CA MET A 121 -3.14 -9.45 0.24
C MET A 121 -4.08 -10.28 -0.63
N SER A 122 -5.00 -9.63 -1.33
CA SER A 122 -5.79 -10.27 -2.40
C SER A 122 -5.61 -9.61 -3.77
N GLN A 123 -4.97 -8.44 -3.81
CA GLN A 123 -4.79 -7.67 -5.04
C GLN A 123 -3.44 -6.96 -5.07
N LEU A 124 -2.77 -7.01 -6.22
CA LEU A 124 -1.63 -6.16 -6.54
C LEU A 124 -2.11 -4.89 -7.26
N ASN A 125 -1.80 -3.70 -6.74
CA ASN A 125 -1.99 -2.42 -7.42
C ASN A 125 -0.68 -1.90 -8.00
N VAL A 126 -0.75 -1.34 -9.21
CA VAL A 126 0.34 -0.61 -9.87
C VAL A 126 -0.24 0.57 -10.66
N HIS A 127 0.57 1.61 -10.82
CA HIS A 127 0.30 2.73 -11.70
C HIS A 127 1.08 2.56 -13.01
N SER A 128 0.56 3.15 -14.09
CA SER A 128 1.13 3.02 -15.44
C SER A 128 1.77 4.32 -15.96
N TYR A 129 2.28 5.19 -15.08
CA TYR A 129 2.88 6.48 -15.50
C TYR A 129 4.07 6.32 -16.43
N HIS A 130 4.87 5.29 -16.18
CA HIS A 130 6.06 4.98 -16.95
C HIS A 130 5.71 3.83 -17.90
N ALA A 131 5.67 4.13 -19.21
CA ALA A 131 5.42 3.14 -20.24
C ALA A 131 6.52 2.06 -20.25
N ARG A 132 6.16 0.82 -20.59
CA ARG A 132 7.09 -0.31 -20.66
C ARG A 132 8.17 -0.07 -21.74
N LYS A 133 9.36 -0.64 -21.51
CA LYS A 133 10.00 -1.44 -22.56
C LYS A 133 9.27 -2.78 -22.56
N GLU A 134 8.50 -3.08 -23.60
CA GLU A 134 7.74 -4.33 -23.77
C GLU A 134 8.46 -5.58 -23.21
N PRO A 135 8.02 -6.18 -22.09
CA PRO A 135 8.37 -7.54 -21.76
C PRO A 135 7.37 -8.47 -22.46
N SER A 136 7.86 -9.58 -23.01
CA SER A 136 7.01 -10.63 -23.58
C SER A 136 5.90 -11.03 -22.61
N SER A 137 4.78 -11.51 -23.14
CA SER A 137 3.59 -11.99 -22.41
C SER A 137 3.86 -13.06 -21.34
N GLU A 138 5.10 -13.51 -21.19
CA GLU A 138 5.55 -14.51 -20.23
C GLU A 138 5.97 -13.93 -18.87
N THR A 139 6.22 -12.63 -18.72
CA THR A 139 6.79 -12.06 -17.47
C THR A 139 5.76 -11.76 -16.38
N LEU A 140 4.47 -11.73 -16.68
CA LEU A 140 3.40 -11.59 -15.69
C LEU A 140 2.94 -12.96 -15.18
N GLN A 141 3.89 -13.79 -14.72
CA GLN A 141 3.51 -14.95 -13.93
C GLN A 141 3.11 -14.45 -12.56
N ASN A 142 1.83 -14.65 -12.25
CA ASN A 142 1.23 -14.42 -10.94
C ASN A 142 1.34 -15.74 -10.15
N PRO A 143 2.43 -15.98 -9.39
CA PRO A 143 2.67 -17.28 -8.77
C PRO A 143 1.61 -17.68 -7.73
N LYS A 144 0.67 -16.78 -7.38
CA LYS A 144 -0.35 -17.01 -6.34
C LYS A 144 -1.80 -16.61 -6.70
N GLY A 145 -2.09 -16.20 -7.93
CA GLY A 145 -3.46 -15.86 -8.33
C GLY A 145 -4.02 -14.52 -7.81
N LEU A 146 -3.16 -13.57 -7.39
CA LEU A 146 -3.59 -12.21 -7.01
C LEU A 146 -4.25 -11.47 -8.18
N GLU A 147 -5.31 -10.72 -7.93
CA GLU A 147 -5.87 -9.83 -8.96
C GLU A 147 -4.90 -8.67 -9.26
N PHE A 148 -4.77 -8.26 -10.53
CA PHE A 148 -4.01 -7.06 -10.90
C PHE A 148 -4.97 -5.88 -11.08
N GLY A 149 -4.83 -4.84 -10.26
CA GLY A 149 -5.54 -3.58 -10.39
C GLY A 149 -4.64 -2.50 -10.99
N ASN A 150 -5.08 -1.83 -12.07
CA ASN A 150 -4.40 -0.65 -12.59
C ASN A 150 -5.04 0.61 -11.99
N ARG A 151 -4.28 1.42 -11.26
CA ARG A 151 -4.73 2.75 -10.80
C ARG A 151 -4.04 3.81 -11.65
N ASN A 152 -4.84 4.59 -12.37
CA ASN A 152 -4.38 5.84 -12.98
C ASN A 152 -5.00 6.97 -12.15
N PRO A 153 -4.25 7.98 -11.72
CA PRO A 153 -4.84 9.11 -11.02
C PRO A 153 -5.87 9.76 -11.94
N ALA A 154 -6.96 10.19 -11.35
CA ALA A 154 -7.91 11.05 -12.04
C ALA A 154 -7.14 12.27 -12.59
N ARG A 155 -7.30 12.51 -13.89
CA ARG A 155 -6.79 13.71 -14.57
C ARG A 155 -7.38 14.98 -13.97
#